data_AF-A0A7G2J027-F1
#
_entry.id   AF-A0A7G2J027-F1
#
_cell.length_a   1.000
_cell.length_b   1.000
_cell.length_c   1.000
_cell.angle_alpha   90.00
_cell.angle_beta   90.00
_cell.angle_gamma   90.00
#
_symmetry.space_group_name_H-M   'P 1'
#
loop_
_entity.id
_entity.type
_entity.pdbx_description
1 polymer ?
#
loop_
_entity_poly.entity_id
_entity_poly.type
_entity_poly.pdbx_seq_one_letter_code
_entity_poly.pdbx_strand_id
1 'polypeptide(L)'
;MFNRIRISTTLFLILILCGVLQIGSNGLSFWAFRDGFQNLNQVERSNQQRAALAQTRAVLLQASTALNKAGTLTALSYPPEDIKTLMTLARDSLAQSELMFKRFMATSDSTEQGKALFSATEKSFNQWHSDLAHQATWLENNQLSDFLTAPVQAAQDAFDANVNAWQSNIDRVLQTAGEQSQRNYHMSGVIFATMVVLAALLTSGALFWSRKMIVQPLAIIGSHFDSIAAGNLARPVAVYGRNEISAIFCQPAEDANGVTRNGK
;
A
#
# COMPACT_ATOMS: atom_id res chain seq x y z
N MET A 1 -1.61 -48.90 4.72
CA MET A 1 -0.66 -48.43 3.67
C MET A 1 0.36 -47.41 4.19
N PHE A 2 0.07 -46.62 5.24
CA PHE A 2 1.01 -45.65 5.84
C PHE A 2 2.24 -46.24 6.56
N ASN A 3 2.29 -47.56 6.82
CA ASN A 3 3.37 -48.21 7.58
C ASN A 3 4.63 -48.54 6.74
N ARG A 4 4.72 -48.03 5.51
CA ARG A 4 5.86 -48.22 4.58
C ARG A 4 6.60 -46.93 4.23
N ILE A 5 6.11 -45.77 4.69
CA ILE A 5 6.75 -44.48 4.40
C ILE A 5 7.89 -44.29 5.41
N ARG A 6 9.10 -43.98 4.92
CA ARG A 6 10.25 -43.66 5.79
C ARG A 6 9.91 -42.41 6.60
N ILE A 7 10.25 -42.44 7.89
CA ILE A 7 9.95 -41.35 8.82
C ILE A 7 10.59 -40.04 8.31
N SER A 8 11.83 -40.14 7.81
CA SER A 8 12.54 -39.08 7.11
C SER A 8 11.76 -38.46 5.93
N THR A 9 11.09 -39.26 5.09
CA THR A 9 10.35 -38.74 3.92
C THR A 9 9.15 -37.89 4.31
N THR A 10 8.42 -38.29 5.35
CA THR A 10 7.32 -37.50 5.94
C THR A 10 7.82 -36.21 6.60
N LEU A 11 8.95 -36.25 7.30
CA LEU A 11 9.56 -35.07 7.91
C LEU A 11 9.99 -34.05 6.83
N PHE A 12 10.64 -34.51 5.77
CA PHE A 12 11.03 -33.67 4.64
C PHE A 12 9.82 -33.06 3.92
N LEU A 13 8.74 -33.82 3.73
CA LEU A 13 7.50 -33.31 3.13
C LEU A 13 6.88 -32.19 3.96
N ILE A 14 6.85 -32.34 5.28
CA ILE A 14 6.35 -31.31 6.21
C ILE A 14 7.24 -30.07 6.16
N LEU A 15 8.57 -30.24 6.13
CA LEU A 15 9.52 -29.11 6.04
C LEU A 15 9.39 -28.34 4.72
N ILE A 16 9.27 -29.05 3.59
CA ILE A 16 9.06 -28.43 2.28
C ILE A 16 7.74 -27.66 2.27
N LEU A 17 6.66 -28.27 2.76
CA LEU A 17 5.36 -27.61 2.83
C LEU A 17 5.40 -26.38 3.74
N CYS A 18 6.04 -26.49 4.91
CA CYS A 18 6.24 -25.36 5.83
C CYS A 18 7.06 -24.23 5.19
N GLY A 19 8.13 -24.57 4.47
CA GLY A 19 8.96 -23.60 3.76
C GLY A 19 8.18 -22.86 2.65
N VAL A 20 7.38 -23.57 1.86
CA VAL A 20 6.50 -22.96 0.85
C VAL A 20 5.49 -22.02 1.49
N LEU A 21 4.89 -22.43 2.62
CA LEU A 21 3.94 -21.61 3.37
C LEU A 21 4.60 -20.33 3.92
N GLN A 22 5.80 -20.43 4.49
CA GLN A 22 6.55 -19.26 4.98
C GLN A 22 6.92 -18.30 3.86
N ILE A 23 7.40 -18.80 2.72
CA ILE A 23 7.74 -17.96 1.56
C ILE A 23 6.48 -17.28 1.01
N GLY A 24 5.37 -18.01 0.87
CA GLY A 24 4.10 -17.45 0.42
C GLY A 24 3.58 -16.33 1.33
N SER A 25 3.65 -16.53 2.66
CA SER A 25 3.25 -15.52 3.64
C SER A 25 4.10 -14.24 3.54
N ASN A 26 5.43 -14.37 3.46
CA ASN A 26 6.31 -13.21 3.37
C ASN A 26 6.20 -12.51 2.00
N GLY A 27 5.98 -13.27 0.93
CA GLY A 27 5.78 -12.74 -0.42
C GLY A 27 4.49 -11.91 -0.54
N LEU A 28 3.38 -12.37 0.04
CA LEU A 28 2.13 -11.61 0.07
C LEU A 28 2.27 -10.30 0.87
N SER A 29 2.93 -10.36 2.03
CA SER A 29 3.20 -9.16 2.84
C SER A 29 4.01 -8.12 2.07
N PHE A 30 5.05 -8.55 1.33
CA PHE A 30 5.84 -7.65 0.50
C PHE A 30 5.02 -7.05 -0.65
N TRP A 31 4.15 -7.83 -1.28
CA TRP A 31 3.27 -7.35 -2.35
C TRP A 31 2.25 -6.34 -1.82
N ALA A 32 1.57 -6.64 -0.71
CA ALA A 32 0.64 -5.72 -0.06
C ALA A 32 1.32 -4.42 0.40
N PHE A 33 2.55 -4.52 0.91
CA PHE A 33 3.35 -3.37 1.31
C PHE A 33 3.79 -2.52 0.10
N ARG A 34 4.17 -3.16 -1.01
CA ARG A 34 4.50 -2.47 -2.27
C ARG A 34 3.31 -1.69 -2.82
N ASP A 35 2.14 -2.32 -2.83
CA ASP A 35 0.88 -1.71 -3.29
C ASP A 35 0.48 -0.53 -2.38
N GLY A 36 0.62 -0.71 -1.06
CA GLY A 36 0.43 0.35 -0.08
C GLY A 36 1.37 1.55 -0.28
N PHE A 37 2.64 1.32 -0.61
CA PHE A 37 3.61 2.39 -0.88
C PHE A 37 3.27 3.20 -2.15
N GLN A 38 2.76 2.56 -3.20
CA GLN A 38 2.35 3.25 -4.42
C GLN A 38 1.13 4.15 -4.18
N ASN A 39 0.16 3.65 -3.43
CA ASN A 39 -1.03 4.42 -3.05
C ASN A 39 -0.65 5.65 -2.20
N LEU A 40 0.28 5.52 -1.25
CA LEU A 40 0.76 6.66 -0.45
C LEU A 40 1.43 7.74 -1.31
N ASN A 41 2.28 7.34 -2.26
CA ASN A 41 2.94 8.29 -3.16
C ASN A 41 1.93 8.99 -4.08
N GLN A 42 0.89 8.28 -4.52
CA GLN A 42 -0.21 8.86 -5.30
C GLN A 42 -1.04 9.86 -4.48
N VAL A 43 -1.34 9.54 -3.22
CA VAL A 43 -2.03 10.45 -2.29
C VAL A 43 -1.19 11.70 -2.01
N GLU A 44 0.11 11.54 -1.75
CA GLU A 44 1.03 12.65 -1.53
C GLU A 44 1.07 13.60 -2.74
N ARG A 45 1.22 13.06 -3.95
CA ARG A 45 1.17 13.85 -5.19
C ARG A 45 -0.15 14.58 -5.37
N SER A 46 -1.27 13.90 -5.11
CA SER A 46 -2.61 14.49 -5.21
C SER A 46 -2.80 15.63 -4.22
N ASN A 47 -2.28 15.49 -3.00
CA ASN A 47 -2.28 16.56 -2.00
C ASN A 47 -1.40 17.74 -2.39
N GLN A 48 -0.20 17.48 -2.93
CA GLN A 48 0.70 18.54 -3.43
C GLN A 48 0.05 19.33 -4.58
N GLN A 49 -0.60 18.64 -5.53
CA GLN A 49 -1.38 19.26 -6.60
C GLN A 49 -2.50 20.14 -6.05
N ARG A 50 -3.29 19.61 -5.11
CA ARG A 50 -4.40 20.33 -4.47
C ARG A 50 -3.91 21.57 -3.74
N ALA A 51 -2.80 21.46 -3.01
CA ALA A 51 -2.19 22.57 -2.27
C ALA A 51 -1.66 23.64 -3.23
N ALA A 52 -0.92 23.26 -4.28
CA ALA A 52 -0.39 24.20 -5.27
C ALA A 52 -1.53 24.96 -5.98
N LEU A 53 -2.57 24.25 -6.42
CA LEU A 53 -3.72 24.86 -7.09
C LEU A 53 -4.52 25.79 -6.16
N ALA A 54 -4.70 25.40 -4.89
CA ALA A 54 -5.34 26.25 -3.89
C ALA A 54 -4.52 27.51 -3.60
N GLN A 55 -3.19 27.41 -3.53
CA GLN A 55 -2.29 28.56 -3.39
C GLN A 55 -2.36 29.50 -4.59
N THR A 56 -2.33 28.97 -5.82
CA THR A 56 -2.52 29.79 -7.04
C THR A 56 -3.85 30.55 -6.98
N ARG A 57 -4.95 29.86 -6.64
CA ARG A 57 -6.27 30.49 -6.50
C ARG A 57 -6.26 31.61 -5.46
N ALA A 58 -5.71 31.35 -4.27
CA ALA A 58 -5.67 32.33 -3.19
C ALA A 58 -4.91 33.61 -3.59
N VAL A 59 -3.77 33.45 -4.27
CA VAL A 59 -2.95 34.58 -4.69
C VAL A 59 -3.60 35.36 -5.85
N LEU A 60 -4.30 34.70 -6.78
CA LEU A 60 -5.09 35.39 -7.81
C LEU A 60 -6.26 36.19 -7.22
N LEU A 61 -6.96 35.63 -6.22
CA LEU A 61 -7.98 36.36 -5.47
C LEU A 61 -7.38 37.57 -4.74
N GLN A 62 -6.17 37.44 -4.19
CA GLN A 62 -5.45 38.55 -3.59
C GLN A 62 -5.16 39.65 -4.62
N ALA A 63 -4.71 39.29 -5.82
CA ALA A 63 -4.53 40.25 -6.91
C ALA A 63 -5.85 40.96 -7.28
N SER A 64 -6.94 40.21 -7.47
CA SER A 64 -8.26 40.76 -7.81
C SER A 64 -8.78 41.71 -6.73
N THR A 65 -8.68 41.33 -5.46
CA THR A 65 -9.12 42.19 -4.34
C THR A 65 -8.26 43.45 -4.21
N ALA A 66 -6.94 43.35 -4.41
CA ALA A 66 -6.06 44.52 -4.43
C ALA A 66 -6.42 45.47 -5.59
N LEU A 67 -6.68 44.94 -6.78
CA LEU A 67 -7.09 45.72 -7.96
C LEU A 67 -8.45 46.39 -7.74
N ASN A 68 -9.46 45.66 -7.28
CA ASN A 68 -10.79 46.20 -6.98
C ASN A 68 -10.72 47.32 -5.93
N LYS A 69 -9.88 47.15 -4.90
CA LYS A 69 -9.64 48.20 -3.90
C LYS A 69 -8.93 49.40 -4.52
N ALA A 70 -7.89 49.19 -5.33
CA ALA A 70 -7.17 50.26 -6.02
C ALA A 70 -8.12 51.07 -6.92
N GLY A 71 -8.93 50.40 -7.75
CA GLY A 71 -9.92 51.05 -8.61
C GLY A 71 -10.97 51.86 -7.83
N THR A 72 -11.44 51.33 -6.69
CA THR A 72 -12.36 52.05 -5.81
C THR A 72 -11.72 53.30 -5.21
N LEU A 73 -10.47 53.21 -4.74
CA LEU A 73 -9.73 54.35 -4.19
C LEU A 73 -9.42 55.40 -5.26
N THR A 74 -9.10 54.98 -6.49
CA THR A 74 -8.95 55.88 -7.64
C THR A 74 -10.26 56.61 -7.95
N ALA A 75 -11.40 55.91 -7.93
CA ALA A 75 -12.72 56.51 -8.13
C ALA A 75 -13.08 57.54 -7.04
N LEU A 76 -12.66 57.27 -5.80
CA LEU A 76 -12.85 58.16 -4.65
C LEU A 76 -11.79 59.26 -4.52
N SER A 77 -10.86 59.39 -5.48
CA SER A 77 -9.79 60.40 -5.48
C SER A 77 -8.87 60.37 -4.26
N TYR A 78 -8.57 59.16 -3.76
CA TYR A 78 -7.58 58.98 -2.67
C TYR A 78 -6.14 59.30 -3.12
N PRO A 79 -5.19 59.48 -2.18
CA PRO A 79 -3.80 59.75 -2.49
C PRO A 79 -3.16 58.71 -3.45
N PRO A 80 -2.36 59.14 -4.44
CA PRO A 80 -1.73 58.23 -5.40
C PRO A 80 -0.83 57.16 -4.78
N GLU A 81 -0.21 57.44 -3.63
CA GLU A 81 0.69 56.50 -2.95
C GLU A 81 -0.04 55.25 -2.42
N ASP A 82 -1.27 55.41 -1.92
CA ASP A 82 -2.09 54.29 -1.44
C ASP A 82 -2.50 53.37 -2.60
N ILE A 83 -2.87 53.97 -3.73
CA ILE A 83 -3.23 53.28 -4.96
C ILE A 83 -1.99 52.54 -5.51
N LYS A 84 -0.84 53.21 -5.56
CA LYS A 84 0.42 52.62 -6.02
C LYS A 84 0.84 51.42 -5.19
N THR A 85 0.68 51.46 -3.87
CA THR A 85 0.97 50.33 -2.97
C THR A 85 0.10 49.11 -3.29
N LEU A 86 -1.21 49.34 -3.54
CA LEU A 86 -2.12 48.26 -3.94
C LEU A 86 -1.82 47.72 -5.34
N MET A 87 -1.41 48.58 -6.27
CA MET A 87 -1.00 48.17 -7.62
C MET A 87 0.25 47.29 -7.57
N THR A 88 1.26 47.66 -6.78
CA THR A 88 2.45 46.82 -6.55
C THR A 88 2.05 45.47 -5.96
N LEU A 89 1.19 45.45 -4.93
CA LEU A 89 0.70 44.20 -4.33
C LEU A 89 -0.02 43.31 -5.35
N ALA A 90 -0.84 43.89 -6.22
CA ALA A 90 -1.54 43.16 -7.27
C ALA A 90 -0.56 42.54 -8.29
N ARG A 91 0.43 43.32 -8.76
CA ARG A 91 1.47 42.85 -9.69
C ARG A 91 2.33 41.74 -9.07
N ASP A 92 2.74 41.90 -7.82
CA ASP A 92 3.50 40.89 -7.08
C ASP A 92 2.68 39.61 -6.88
N SER A 93 1.39 39.74 -6.61
CA SER A 93 0.47 38.59 -6.51
C SER A 93 0.32 37.88 -7.85
N LEU A 94 0.16 38.61 -8.96
CA LEU A 94 0.12 38.00 -10.30
C LEU A 94 1.41 37.22 -10.62
N ALA A 95 2.58 37.81 -10.35
CA ALA A 95 3.86 37.12 -10.55
C ALA A 95 4.00 35.87 -9.66
N GLN A 96 3.59 35.95 -8.39
CA GLN A 96 3.60 34.79 -7.49
C GLN A 96 2.63 33.70 -7.96
N SER A 97 1.46 34.07 -8.49
CA SER A 97 0.47 33.10 -8.98
C SER A 97 1.03 32.26 -10.13
N GLU A 98 1.83 32.85 -11.03
CA GLU A 98 2.52 32.11 -12.10
C GLU A 98 3.53 31.10 -11.56
N LEU A 99 4.29 31.47 -10.53
CA LEU A 99 5.26 30.57 -9.89
C LEU A 99 4.55 29.38 -9.24
N MET A 100 3.46 29.62 -8.52
CA MET A 100 2.66 28.55 -7.91
C MET A 100 1.98 27.69 -8.97
N PHE A 101 1.49 28.30 -10.05
CA PHE A 101 0.86 27.57 -11.15
C PHE A 101 1.87 26.69 -11.90
N LYS A 102 3.09 27.17 -12.12
CA LYS A 102 4.18 26.37 -12.70
C LYS A 102 4.51 25.14 -11.84
N ARG A 103 4.48 25.27 -10.50
CA ARG A 103 4.64 24.11 -9.61
C ARG A 103 3.52 23.10 -9.79
N PHE A 104 2.27 23.55 -9.92
CA PHE A 104 1.14 22.68 -10.23
C PHE A 104 1.35 21.96 -11.59
N MET A 105 1.70 22.70 -12.65
CA MET A 105 1.99 22.12 -13.98
C MET A 105 3.12 21.09 -13.95
N ALA A 106 4.16 21.28 -13.14
CA ALA A 106 5.28 20.35 -13.01
C ALA A 106 4.88 18.99 -12.40
N THR A 107 3.71 18.91 -11.77
CA THR A 107 3.17 17.67 -11.18
C THR A 107 2.20 16.94 -12.11
N SER A 108 2.18 17.25 -13.41
CA SER A 108 1.21 16.73 -14.37
C SER A 108 1.02 15.22 -14.34
N ASP A 109 -0.25 14.79 -14.29
CA ASP A 109 -0.63 13.38 -14.30
C ASP A 109 -0.47 12.77 -15.70
N SER A 110 -0.14 11.47 -15.78
CA SER A 110 0.07 10.76 -17.04
C SER A 110 -1.23 10.23 -17.67
N THR A 111 -2.33 10.24 -16.92
CA THR A 111 -3.65 9.81 -17.39
C THR A 111 -4.24 10.77 -18.44
N GLU A 112 -4.98 10.25 -19.41
CA GLU A 112 -5.59 11.05 -20.48
C GLU A 112 -6.62 12.05 -19.94
N GLN A 113 -7.40 11.63 -18.94
CA GLN A 113 -8.34 12.49 -18.21
C GLN A 113 -7.62 13.58 -17.41
N GLY A 114 -6.53 13.24 -16.72
CA GLY A 114 -5.69 14.20 -16.01
C GLY A 114 -5.12 15.26 -16.95
N LYS A 115 -4.61 14.85 -18.12
CA LYS A 115 -4.10 15.78 -19.15
C LYS A 115 -5.15 16.76 -19.66
N ALA A 116 -6.37 16.28 -19.94
CA ALA A 116 -7.47 17.15 -20.36
C ALA A 116 -7.83 18.19 -19.30
N LEU A 117 -7.90 17.77 -18.03
CA LEU A 117 -8.16 18.67 -16.91
C LEU A 117 -7.01 19.67 -16.68
N PHE A 118 -5.77 19.23 -16.82
CA PHE A 118 -4.57 20.08 -16.74
C PHE A 118 -4.62 21.19 -17.81
N SER A 119 -4.90 20.83 -19.06
CA SER A 119 -5.01 21.78 -20.17
C SER A 119 -6.19 22.75 -19.99
N ALA A 120 -7.34 22.27 -19.52
CA ALA A 120 -8.49 23.13 -19.22
C ALA A 120 -8.16 24.13 -18.10
N THR A 121 -7.50 23.66 -17.04
CA THR A 121 -7.07 24.49 -15.91
C THR A 121 -6.06 25.56 -16.36
N GLU A 122 -5.05 25.18 -17.15
CA GLU A 122 -4.07 26.08 -17.77
C GLU A 122 -4.73 27.17 -18.60
N LYS A 123 -5.67 26.80 -19.47
CA LYS A 123 -6.40 27.77 -20.27
C LYS A 123 -7.17 28.77 -19.40
N SER A 124 -7.89 28.28 -18.39
CA SER A 124 -8.64 29.16 -17.47
C SER A 124 -7.74 30.03 -16.58
N PHE A 125 -6.58 29.52 -16.15
CA PHE A 125 -5.58 30.28 -15.41
C PHE A 125 -5.04 31.42 -16.26
N ASN A 126 -4.58 31.12 -17.48
CA ASN A 126 -4.03 32.12 -18.39
C ASN A 126 -5.07 33.20 -18.72
N GLN A 127 -6.33 32.81 -18.90
CA GLN A 127 -7.42 33.76 -19.13
C GLN A 127 -7.60 34.70 -17.93
N TRP A 128 -7.78 34.15 -16.73
CA TRP A 128 -8.02 34.97 -15.54
C TRP A 128 -6.82 35.85 -15.19
N HIS A 129 -5.60 35.31 -15.30
CA HIS A 129 -4.36 36.06 -15.10
C HIS A 129 -4.23 37.20 -16.11
N SER A 130 -4.48 36.94 -17.40
CA SER A 130 -4.44 37.97 -18.44
C SER A 130 -5.49 39.05 -18.21
N ASP A 131 -6.70 38.68 -17.81
CA ASP A 131 -7.78 39.63 -17.54
C ASP A 131 -7.44 40.54 -16.35
N LEU A 132 -6.85 39.99 -15.28
CA LEU A 132 -6.34 40.78 -14.15
C LEU A 132 -5.15 41.67 -14.55
N ALA A 133 -4.26 41.17 -15.41
CA ALA A 133 -3.12 41.96 -15.91
C ALA A 133 -3.58 43.15 -16.77
N HIS A 134 -4.59 42.93 -17.62
CA HIS A 134 -5.24 44.00 -18.40
C HIS A 134 -5.96 44.98 -17.49
N GLN A 135 -6.70 44.48 -16.49
CA GLN A 135 -7.37 45.31 -15.50
C GLN A 135 -6.38 46.23 -14.77
N ALA A 136 -5.22 45.70 -14.36
CA ALA A 136 -4.14 46.50 -13.78
C ALA A 136 -3.64 47.59 -14.74
N THR A 137 -3.43 47.25 -16.02
CA THR A 137 -2.97 48.21 -17.04
C THR A 137 -3.99 49.31 -17.32
N TRP A 138 -5.29 49.01 -17.36
CA TRP A 138 -6.33 50.03 -17.50
C TRP A 138 -6.32 51.01 -16.33
N LEU A 139 -6.14 50.51 -15.11
CA LEU A 139 -6.07 51.37 -13.94
C LEU A 139 -4.82 52.27 -13.96
N GLU A 140 -3.67 51.76 -14.40
CA GLU A 140 -2.43 52.54 -14.58
C GLU A 140 -2.57 53.64 -15.64
N ASN A 141 -3.36 53.39 -16.68
CA ASN A 141 -3.61 54.34 -17.77
C ASN A 141 -4.80 55.29 -17.49
N ASN A 142 -5.33 55.33 -16.26
CA ASN A 142 -6.53 56.09 -15.89
C ASN A 142 -7.80 55.72 -16.69
N GLN A 143 -7.89 54.50 -17.23
CA GLN A 143 -9.04 53.97 -17.96
C GLN A 143 -10.03 53.29 -17.00
N LEU A 144 -10.61 54.06 -16.07
CA LEU A 144 -11.47 53.52 -15.02
C LEU A 144 -12.76 52.88 -15.57
N SER A 145 -13.30 53.38 -16.69
CA SER A 145 -14.49 52.78 -17.32
C SER A 145 -14.21 51.35 -17.77
N ASP A 146 -13.12 51.14 -18.51
CA ASP A 146 -12.73 49.81 -19.02
C ASP A 146 -12.43 48.85 -17.86
N PHE A 147 -11.73 49.35 -16.83
CA PHE A 147 -11.45 48.62 -15.58
C PHE A 147 -12.73 48.07 -14.91
N LEU A 148 -13.79 48.88 -14.82
CA LEU A 148 -15.04 48.51 -14.14
C LEU A 148 -15.92 47.57 -14.97
N THR A 149 -15.85 47.65 -16.29
CA THR A 149 -16.66 46.82 -17.21
C THR A 149 -16.00 45.48 -17.58
N ALA A 150 -14.75 45.27 -17.16
CA ALA A 150 -13.99 44.07 -17.43
C ALA A 150 -14.70 42.80 -16.91
N PRO A 151 -14.93 41.76 -17.75
CA PRO A 151 -15.63 40.55 -17.34
C PRO A 151 -14.75 39.56 -16.54
N VAL A 152 -13.96 40.05 -15.59
CA VAL A 152 -12.99 39.26 -14.81
C VAL A 152 -13.68 38.13 -14.02
N GLN A 153 -14.91 38.36 -13.56
CA GLN A 153 -15.69 37.37 -12.79
C GLN A 153 -15.91 36.07 -13.59
N ALA A 154 -16.20 36.17 -14.88
CA ALA A 154 -16.44 34.99 -15.71
C ALA A 154 -15.17 34.12 -15.86
N ALA A 155 -14.00 34.77 -15.94
CA ALA A 155 -12.72 34.07 -15.98
C ALA A 155 -12.39 33.41 -14.64
N GLN A 156 -12.67 34.10 -13.52
CA GLN A 156 -12.56 33.53 -12.18
C GLN A 156 -13.47 32.31 -12.01
N ASP A 157 -14.75 32.41 -12.39
CA ASP A 157 -15.72 31.32 -12.28
C ASP A 157 -15.31 30.10 -13.12
N ALA A 158 -14.77 30.34 -14.33
CA ALA A 158 -14.25 29.29 -15.19
C ALA A 158 -13.05 28.57 -14.57
N PHE A 159 -12.14 29.33 -13.93
CA PHE A 159 -11.02 28.74 -13.20
C PHE A 159 -11.50 27.94 -11.98
N ASP A 160 -12.42 28.49 -11.20
CA ASP A 160 -12.99 27.84 -10.02
C ASP A 160 -13.73 26.53 -10.39
N ALA A 161 -14.45 26.50 -11.51
CA ALA A 161 -15.05 25.29 -12.04
C ALA A 161 -14.01 24.20 -12.34
N ASN A 162 -12.88 24.56 -12.94
CA ASN A 162 -11.78 23.63 -13.20
C ASN A 162 -11.09 23.16 -11.91
N VAL A 163 -10.90 24.04 -10.93
CA VAL A 163 -10.38 23.66 -9.59
C VAL A 163 -11.30 22.65 -8.91
N ASN A 164 -12.62 22.86 -8.97
CA ASN A 164 -13.60 21.94 -8.40
C ASN A 164 -13.62 20.60 -9.15
N ALA A 165 -13.54 20.62 -10.48
CA ALA A 165 -13.39 19.40 -11.28
C ALA A 165 -12.12 18.63 -10.90
N TRP A 166 -11.01 19.34 -10.67
CA TRP A 166 -9.74 18.75 -10.23
C TRP A 166 -9.86 18.10 -8.84
N GLN A 167 -10.50 18.77 -7.89
CA GLN A 167 -10.76 18.19 -6.57
C GLN A 167 -11.64 16.94 -6.66
N SER A 168 -12.70 16.96 -7.47
CA SER A 168 -13.56 15.79 -7.67
C SER A 168 -12.82 14.61 -8.31
N ASN A 169 -11.89 14.89 -9.24
CA ASN A 169 -11.03 13.87 -9.82
C ASN A 169 -10.11 13.23 -8.76
N ILE A 170 -9.47 14.04 -7.92
CA ILE A 170 -8.66 13.56 -6.80
C ILE A 170 -9.49 12.72 -5.83
N ASP A 171 -10.69 13.17 -5.46
CA ASP A 171 -11.57 12.44 -4.54
C ASP A 171 -11.98 11.08 -5.12
N ARG A 172 -12.25 10.98 -6.43
CA ARG A 172 -12.53 9.71 -7.11
C ARG A 172 -11.33 8.78 -7.12
N VAL A 173 -10.13 9.30 -7.35
CA VAL A 173 -8.88 8.53 -7.31
C VAL A 173 -8.64 8.01 -5.89
N LEU A 174 -8.88 8.82 -4.87
CA LEU A 174 -8.77 8.44 -3.46
C LEU A 174 -9.83 7.40 -3.05
N GLN A 175 -11.08 7.56 -3.49
CA GLN A 175 -12.16 6.62 -3.22
C GLN A 175 -11.90 5.26 -3.87
N THR A 176 -11.52 5.24 -5.16
CA THR A 176 -11.20 3.99 -5.85
C THR A 176 -9.97 3.31 -5.24
N ALA A 177 -8.92 4.06 -4.88
CA ALA A 177 -7.78 3.51 -4.13
C ALA A 177 -8.19 2.97 -2.75
N GLY A 178 -9.09 3.66 -2.04
CA GLY A 178 -9.62 3.24 -0.75
C GLY A 178 -10.47 1.97 -0.82
N GLU A 179 -11.37 1.87 -1.79
CA GLU A 179 -12.20 0.68 -2.02
C GLU A 179 -11.37 -0.53 -2.46
N GLN A 180 -10.41 -0.30 -3.36
CA GLN A 180 -9.43 -1.32 -3.78
C GLN A 180 -8.61 -1.81 -2.57
N SER A 181 -8.17 -0.88 -1.71
CA SER A 181 -7.44 -1.18 -0.49
C SER A 181 -8.27 -1.99 0.51
N GLN A 182 -9.55 -1.64 0.72
CA GLN A 182 -10.44 -2.43 1.59
C GLN A 182 -10.69 -3.83 1.06
N ARG A 183 -10.92 -4.00 -0.26
CA ARG A 183 -11.07 -5.33 -0.86
C ARG A 183 -9.80 -6.16 -0.72
N ASN A 184 -8.64 -5.57 -0.98
CA ASN A 184 -7.34 -6.23 -0.81
C ASN A 184 -7.07 -6.59 0.66
N TYR A 185 -7.49 -5.74 1.61
CA TYR A 185 -7.38 -6.01 3.04
C TYR A 185 -8.26 -7.18 3.48
N HIS A 186 -9.54 -7.20 3.04
CA HIS A 186 -10.44 -8.32 3.32
C HIS A 186 -9.95 -9.64 2.70
N MET A 187 -9.49 -9.62 1.44
CA MET A 187 -8.88 -10.79 0.81
C MET A 187 -7.63 -11.25 1.58
N SER A 188 -6.76 -10.32 2.00
CA SER A 188 -5.58 -10.65 2.79
C SER A 188 -5.93 -11.27 4.15
N GLY A 189 -6.97 -10.77 4.81
CA GLY A 189 -7.49 -11.34 6.06
C GLY A 189 -8.03 -12.76 5.88
N VAL A 190 -8.76 -13.03 4.80
CA VAL A 190 -9.24 -14.38 4.47
C VAL A 190 -8.07 -15.32 4.18
N ILE A 191 -7.09 -14.88 3.37
CA ILE A 191 -5.90 -15.68 3.05
C ILE A 191 -5.12 -15.98 4.34
N PHE A 192 -4.89 -14.99 5.20
CA PHE A 192 -4.22 -15.19 6.49
C PHE A 192 -4.97 -16.21 7.38
N ALA A 193 -6.30 -16.06 7.51
CA ALA A 193 -7.11 -16.99 8.29
C ALA A 193 -7.02 -18.42 7.73
N THR A 194 -7.12 -18.60 6.41
CA THR A 194 -6.96 -19.93 5.78
C THR A 194 -5.58 -20.53 6.01
N MET A 195 -4.53 -19.69 5.95
CA MET A 195 -3.16 -20.10 6.19
C MET A 195 -2.94 -20.59 7.62
N VAL A 196 -3.48 -19.87 8.61
CA VAL A 196 -3.41 -20.24 10.04
C VAL A 196 -4.15 -21.56 10.28
N VAL A 197 -5.32 -21.77 9.69
CA VAL A 197 -6.09 -23.02 9.82
C VAL A 197 -5.31 -24.19 9.21
N LEU A 198 -4.73 -24.03 8.01
CA LEU A 198 -3.93 -25.06 7.37
C LEU A 198 -2.68 -25.41 8.19
N ALA A 199 -1.98 -24.41 8.72
CA ALA A 199 -0.83 -24.62 9.58
C ALA A 199 -1.22 -25.39 10.85
N ALA A 200 -2.32 -25.00 11.52
CA ALA A 200 -2.81 -25.71 12.70
C ALA A 200 -3.16 -27.17 12.40
N LEU A 201 -3.86 -27.44 11.29
CA LEU A 201 -4.20 -28.80 10.85
C LEU A 201 -2.94 -29.64 10.59
N LEU A 202 -1.95 -29.07 9.91
CA LEU A 202 -0.67 -29.75 9.63
C LEU A 202 0.09 -30.05 10.92
N THR A 203 0.20 -29.09 11.84
CA THR A 203 0.87 -29.29 13.13
C THR A 203 0.15 -30.33 13.98
N SER A 204 -1.19 -30.26 14.09
CA SER A 204 -1.97 -31.26 14.82
C SER A 204 -1.86 -32.65 14.19
N GLY A 205 -1.90 -32.74 12.86
CA GLY A 205 -1.70 -33.99 12.12
C GLY A 205 -0.30 -34.58 12.34
N ALA A 206 0.74 -33.75 12.29
CA ALA A 206 2.12 -34.16 12.53
C ALA A 206 2.32 -34.63 13.98
N LEU A 207 1.75 -33.94 14.97
CA LEU A 207 1.81 -34.34 16.38
C LEU A 207 1.07 -35.65 16.63
N PHE A 208 -0.12 -35.83 16.05
CA PHE A 208 -0.87 -37.06 16.15
C PHE A 208 -0.12 -38.24 15.50
N TRP A 209 0.44 -38.02 14.31
CA TRP A 209 1.22 -39.02 13.60
C TRP A 209 2.52 -39.37 14.34
N SER A 210 3.23 -38.39 14.89
CA SER A 210 4.41 -38.59 15.73
C SER A 210 4.09 -39.42 16.98
N ARG A 211 2.99 -39.10 17.68
CA ARG A 211 2.53 -39.93 18.82
C ARG A 211 2.24 -41.38 18.41
N LYS A 212 1.61 -41.59 17.26
CA LYS A 212 1.21 -42.93 16.79
C LYS A 212 2.39 -43.74 16.24
N MET A 213 3.33 -43.14 15.52
CA MET A 213 4.46 -43.86 14.89
C MET A 213 5.73 -43.91 15.73
N ILE A 214 5.95 -42.95 16.63
CA ILE A 214 7.18 -42.89 17.44
C ILE A 214 6.86 -43.27 18.89
N VAL A 215 5.90 -42.58 19.53
CA VAL A 215 5.66 -42.74 20.97
C VAL A 215 5.00 -44.07 21.33
N GLN A 216 3.98 -44.52 20.59
CA GLN A 216 3.32 -45.80 20.85
C GLN A 216 4.26 -47.02 20.77
N PRO A 217 5.13 -47.18 19.74
CA PRO A 217 6.09 -48.29 19.73
C PRO A 217 7.18 -48.17 20.81
N LEU A 218 7.60 -46.94 21.19
CA LEU A 218 8.52 -46.72 22.31
C LEU A 218 7.91 -47.11 23.67
N ALA A 219 6.63 -46.84 23.90
CA ALA A 219 5.94 -47.22 25.13
C ALA A 219 5.82 -48.75 25.29
N ILE A 220 5.64 -49.47 24.18
CA ILE A 220 5.64 -50.93 24.15
C ILE A 220 7.04 -51.46 24.50
N ILE A 221 8.10 -50.83 24.01
CA ILE A 221 9.49 -51.19 24.32
C ILE A 221 9.81 -50.97 25.82
N GLY A 222 9.29 -49.92 26.45
CA GLY A 222 9.43 -49.71 27.90
C GLY A 222 8.91 -50.90 28.72
N SER A 223 7.77 -51.47 28.31
CA SER A 223 7.21 -52.67 28.96
C SER A 223 8.04 -53.95 28.76
N HIS A 224 8.87 -54.01 27.71
CA HIS A 224 9.82 -55.10 27.49
C HIS A 224 11.03 -54.99 28.41
N PHE A 225 11.54 -53.78 28.67
CA PHE A 225 12.61 -53.56 29.64
C PHE A 225 12.14 -53.85 31.08
N ASP A 226 10.93 -53.44 31.44
CA ASP A 226 10.33 -53.81 32.74
C ASP A 226 10.17 -55.33 32.89
N SER A 227 9.83 -56.05 31.80
CA SER A 227 9.70 -57.51 31.81
C SER A 227 11.04 -58.24 31.88
N ILE A 228 12.11 -57.67 31.30
CA ILE A 228 13.49 -58.17 31.41
C ILE A 228 14.03 -57.92 32.82
N ALA A 229 13.74 -56.75 33.42
CA ALA A 229 14.05 -56.46 34.82
C ALA A 229 13.28 -57.37 35.80
N ALA A 230 12.10 -57.86 35.40
CA ALA A 230 11.32 -58.87 36.12
C ALA A 230 11.73 -60.34 35.82
N GLY A 231 12.78 -60.57 35.02
CA GLY A 231 13.41 -61.89 34.86
C GLY A 231 12.77 -62.84 33.83
N ASN A 232 11.93 -62.36 32.91
CA ASN A 232 11.31 -63.20 31.87
C ASN A 232 11.89 -62.93 30.47
N LEU A 233 12.81 -63.78 30.03
CA LEU A 233 13.58 -63.63 28.77
C LEU A 233 12.93 -64.30 27.54
N ALA A 234 11.76 -64.92 27.67
CA ALA A 234 11.19 -65.79 26.63
C ALA A 234 10.01 -65.17 25.85
N ARG A 235 9.99 -63.84 25.62
CA ARG A 235 8.95 -63.21 24.78
C ARG A 235 9.46 -62.96 23.36
N PRO A 236 8.77 -63.47 22.30
CA PRO A 236 9.18 -63.22 20.93
C PRO A 236 9.04 -61.74 20.56
N VAL A 237 10.07 -61.20 19.90
CA VAL A 237 10.12 -59.80 19.43
C VAL A 237 9.11 -59.63 18.29
N ALA A 238 7.95 -59.03 18.59
CA ALA A 238 6.96 -58.68 17.59
C ALA A 238 7.37 -57.37 16.90
N VAL A 239 8.16 -57.47 15.82
CA VAL A 239 8.52 -56.32 14.99
C VAL A 239 7.30 -55.87 14.19
N TYR A 240 6.70 -54.74 14.58
CA TYR A 240 5.63 -54.10 13.80
C TYR A 240 6.17 -52.94 12.97
N GLY A 241 6.41 -53.20 11.67
CA GLY A 241 6.64 -52.18 10.64
C GLY A 241 7.96 -52.34 9.86
N ARG A 242 8.04 -51.67 8.69
CA ARG A 242 9.23 -51.55 7.82
C ARG A 242 9.70 -50.09 7.78
N ASN A 243 9.80 -49.45 8.94
CA ASN A 243 10.26 -48.07 9.10
C ASN A 243 11.68 -48.02 9.71
N GLU A 244 12.31 -46.85 9.68
CA GLU A 244 13.72 -46.67 10.09
C GLU A 244 13.98 -47.09 11.56
N ILE A 245 13.00 -46.90 12.45
CA ILE A 245 13.06 -47.35 13.85
C ILE A 245 13.07 -48.89 13.92
N SER A 246 12.15 -49.57 13.23
CA SER A 246 12.13 -51.04 13.19
C SER A 246 13.37 -51.65 12.52
N ALA A 247 14.05 -50.93 11.62
CA ALA A 247 15.28 -51.39 10.98
C ALA A 247 16.47 -51.39 11.96
N ILE A 248 16.59 -50.35 12.80
CA ILE A 248 17.63 -50.26 13.85
C ILE A 248 17.47 -51.40 14.87
N PHE A 249 16.24 -51.81 15.18
CA PHE A 249 15.97 -52.91 16.12
C PHE A 249 16.05 -54.31 15.51
N CYS A 250 16.16 -54.44 14.18
CA CYS A 250 16.35 -55.74 13.53
C CYS A 250 17.83 -56.15 13.47
N GLN A 251 18.76 -55.19 13.46
CA GLN A 251 20.21 -55.45 13.49
C GLN A 251 20.69 -56.26 14.72
N PRO A 252 20.27 -55.95 15.97
CA PRO A 252 20.68 -56.73 17.13
C PRO A 252 20.13 -58.17 17.14
N ALA A 253 18.98 -58.40 16.49
CA ALA A 253 18.37 -59.73 16.41
C ALA A 253 19.12 -60.65 15.44
N GLU A 254 19.79 -60.10 14.44
CA GLU A 254 20.64 -60.84 13.51
C GLU A 254 22.01 -61.16 14.15
N ASP A 255 22.59 -60.20 14.88
CA ASP A 255 23.85 -60.39 15.61
C ASP A 255 23.73 -61.41 16.75
N ALA A 256 22.60 -61.45 17.47
CA ALA A 256 22.34 -62.45 18.51
C ALA A 256 22.20 -63.89 17.95
N ASN A 257 21.75 -64.04 16.70
CA ASN A 257 21.68 -65.33 16.01
C ASN A 257 23.00 -65.72 15.33
N GLY A 258 23.91 -64.77 15.08
CA GLY A 258 25.25 -65.02 14.55
C GLY A 258 26.23 -65.58 15.61
N VAL A 259 26.09 -65.14 16.87
CA VAL A 259 27.00 -65.58 17.96
C VAL A 259 26.74 -67.02 18.42
N THR A 260 25.52 -67.56 18.25
CA THR A 260 25.21 -68.96 18.61
C THR A 260 25.71 -69.99 17.61
N ARG A 261 26.21 -69.57 16.44
CA ARG A 261 26.63 -70.48 15.36
C ARG A 261 28.14 -70.71 15.25
N ASN A 262 28.95 -70.06 16.09
CA ASN A 262 30.42 -70.17 16.04
C ASN A 262 31.04 -70.60 17.38
N GLY A 263 30.31 -71.42 18.14
CA GLY A 263 30.78 -72.11 19.34
C GLY A 263 30.74 -73.62 19.16
N LYS A 264 31.57 -74.15 18.25
CA LYS A 264 32.04 -75.54 18.23
C LYS A 264 33.48 -75.56 17.76
#